data_AF-A0A960RVD9-F1
#
_entry.id   AF-A0A960RVD9-F1
#
_cell.length_a   1.000
_cell.length_b   1.000
_cell.length_c   1.000
_cell.angle_alpha   90.00
_cell.angle_beta   90.00
_cell.angle_gamma   90.00
#
_symmetry.space_group_name_H-M   'P 1'
#
loop_
_entity.id
_entity.type
_entity.pdbx_description
1 polymer ?
#
loop_
_entity_poly.entity_id
_entity_poly.type
_entity_poly.pdbx_seq_one_letter_code
_entity_poly.pdbx_strand_id
1 'polypeptide(L)'
;MATITQRKNKNGTKVWRAIIRLKGYPTVCDHFDRKQEAQDWANETEWQIKLGRYKFGKEDQKKTLSDLIDRYFSDGVLDHHKSPKDAKRHLEYFRSSLGSYALTYLTPELLLSERKKLQETPTYRGEKRNPATVNRYMSSLSGALCYACRNLRWIDENPCSNHKTKPCSFHGRKTEP
;
A
#
# COMPACT_ATOMS: atom_id res chain seq x y z
N MET A 1 24.69 -2.85 14.61
CA MET A 1 25.93 -2.18 14.17
C MET A 1 25.99 -2.24 12.65
N ALA A 2 26.15 -1.09 12.00
CA ALA A 2 26.34 -1.02 10.55
C ALA A 2 27.79 -1.35 10.17
N THR A 3 27.97 -2.11 9.09
CA THR A 3 29.27 -2.45 8.51
C THR A 3 29.32 -1.96 7.08
N ILE A 4 30.32 -1.15 6.76
CA ILE A 4 30.55 -0.63 5.40
C ILE A 4 31.76 -1.35 4.81
N THR A 5 31.56 -1.96 3.65
CA THR A 5 32.58 -2.72 2.94
C THR A 5 32.77 -2.16 1.54
N GLN A 6 34.01 -2.03 1.10
CA GLN A 6 34.31 -1.64 -0.28
C GLN A 6 34.39 -2.88 -1.16
N ARG A 7 33.73 -2.86 -2.31
CA ARG A 7 33.88 -3.87 -3.37
C ARG A 7 34.27 -3.21 -4.69
N LYS A 8 35.06 -3.91 -5.49
CA LYS A 8 35.31 -3.56 -6.88
C LYS A 8 34.43 -4.46 -7.75
N ASN A 9 33.65 -3.85 -8.65
CA ASN A 9 32.90 -4.60 -9.65
C ASN A 9 33.84 -5.07 -10.78
N LYS A 10 33.37 -6.03 -11.59
CA LYS A 10 34.11 -6.55 -12.75
C LYS A 10 34.53 -5.45 -13.73
N ASN A 11 33.77 -4.34 -13.78
CA ASN A 11 34.05 -3.17 -14.63
C ASN A 11 35.05 -2.17 -14.00
N GLY A 12 35.69 -2.51 -12.88
CA GLY A 12 36.67 -1.63 -12.21
C GLY A 12 36.07 -0.52 -11.33
N THR A 13 34.75 -0.33 -11.35
CA THR A 13 34.06 0.65 -10.50
C THR A 13 34.07 0.23 -9.03
N LYS A 14 34.35 1.18 -8.14
CA LYS A 14 34.36 0.99 -6.69
C LYS A 14 32.96 1.25 -6.15
N VAL A 15 32.37 0.25 -5.53
CA VAL A 15 31.03 0.32 -4.90
C VAL A 15 31.19 0.09 -3.41
N TRP A 16 30.55 0.94 -2.62
CA TRP A 16 30.47 0.83 -1.16
C TRP A 16 29.18 0.11 -0.80
N ARG A 17 29.29 -1.00 -0.08
CA ARG A 17 28.16 -1.77 0.42
C ARG A 17 28.01 -1.53 1.91
N ALA A 18 26.87 -1.00 2.32
CA ALA A 18 26.48 -0.86 3.72
C ALA A 18 25.57 -2.02 4.13
N ILE A 19 25.86 -2.64 5.27
CA ILE A 19 25.11 -3.78 5.82
C ILE A 19 24.76 -3.46 7.27
N ILE A 20 23.46 -3.47 7.61
CA ILE A 20 22.97 -3.19 8.95
C ILE A 20 22.47 -4.50 9.56
N ARG A 21 23.12 -4.90 10.66
CA ARG A 21 22.73 -6.07 11.46
C ARG A 21 22.35 -5.61 12.86
N LEU A 22 21.08 -5.75 13.18
CA LEU A 22 20.48 -5.46 14.49
C LEU A 22 19.81 -6.72 15.00
N LYS A 23 19.98 -7.04 16.29
CA LYS A 23 19.37 -8.22 16.91
C LYS A 23 17.85 -8.08 16.88
N GLY A 24 17.15 -9.11 16.40
CA GLY A 24 15.68 -9.12 16.31
C GLY A 24 15.10 -8.45 15.05
N TYR A 25 15.94 -7.92 14.15
CA TYR A 25 15.51 -7.32 12.88
C TYR A 25 16.17 -8.04 11.69
N PRO A 26 15.52 -8.10 10.51
CA PRO A 26 16.14 -8.68 9.33
C PRO A 26 17.33 -7.82 8.86
N THR A 27 18.29 -8.47 8.20
CA THR A 27 19.48 -7.78 7.69
C THR A 27 19.12 -6.87 6.53
N VAL A 28 19.48 -5.59 6.62
CA VAL A 28 19.30 -4.60 5.56
C VAL A 28 20.64 -4.35 4.89
N CYS A 29 20.67 -4.29 3.56
CA CYS A 29 21.87 -3.89 2.85
C CYS A 29 21.54 -3.03 1.64
N ASP A 30 22.45 -2.10 1.32
CA ASP A 30 22.38 -1.30 0.12
C ASP A 30 23.78 -0.94 -0.42
N HIS A 31 23.81 -0.42 -1.63
CA HIS A 31 25.03 -0.14 -2.39
C HIS A 31 25.08 1.33 -2.84
N PHE A 32 26.26 1.95 -2.75
CA PHE A 32 26.49 3.36 -3.03
C PHE A 32 27.82 3.57 -3.75
N ASP A 33 27.95 4.67 -4.49
CA ASP A 33 29.20 5.02 -5.18
C ASP A 33 30.19 5.74 -4.24
N ARG A 34 29.68 6.48 -3.24
CA ARG A 34 30.48 7.23 -2.28
C ARG A 34 30.40 6.63 -0.87
N LYS A 35 31.56 6.59 -0.18
CA LYS A 35 31.65 6.10 1.21
C LYS A 35 30.78 6.91 2.18
N GLN A 36 30.75 8.22 1.99
CA GLN A 36 30.01 9.14 2.86
C GLN A 36 28.51 8.88 2.77
N GLU A 37 27.96 8.77 1.56
CA GLU A 37 26.55 8.41 1.33
C GLU A 37 26.19 7.07 1.99
N ALA A 38 27.06 6.06 1.86
CA ALA A 38 26.86 4.78 2.52
C ALA A 38 26.81 4.89 4.06
N GLN A 39 27.58 5.80 4.64
CA GLN A 39 27.61 6.05 6.08
C GLN A 39 26.36 6.80 6.54
N ASP A 40 25.99 7.87 5.83
CA ASP A 40 24.82 8.69 6.14
C ASP A 40 23.55 7.84 6.03
N TRP A 41 23.41 7.05 4.94
CA TRP A 41 22.31 6.10 4.77
C TRP A 41 22.27 5.05 5.89
N ALA A 42 23.42 4.52 6.29
CA ALA A 42 23.48 3.50 7.34
C ALA A 42 23.01 4.05 8.70
N ASN A 43 23.43 5.28 9.03
CA ASN A 43 23.05 5.97 10.26
C ASN A 43 21.55 6.31 10.26
N GLU A 44 21.05 6.90 9.18
CA GLU A 44 19.63 7.22 8.98
C GLU A 44 18.77 5.95 9.09
N THR A 45 19.14 4.88 8.38
CA THR A 45 18.39 3.62 8.38
C THR A 45 18.42 2.95 9.74
N GLU A 46 19.56 2.93 10.44
CA GLU A 46 19.64 2.39 11.79
C GLU A 46 18.74 3.19 12.75
N TRP A 47 18.68 4.51 12.62
CA TRP A 47 17.77 5.37 13.38
C TRP A 47 16.30 5.05 13.08
N GLN A 48 15.92 4.93 11.80
CA GLN A 48 14.56 4.58 11.40
C GLN A 48 14.14 3.19 11.90
N ILE A 49 15.06 2.22 11.92
CA ILE A 49 14.81 0.88 12.48
C ILE A 49 14.56 0.96 13.99
N LYS A 50 15.40 1.70 14.72
CA LYS A 50 15.24 1.90 16.17
C LYS A 50 13.92 2.59 16.51
N LEU A 51 13.48 3.54 15.69
CA LEU A 51 12.19 4.20 15.82
C LEU A 51 11.00 3.34 15.35
N GLY A 52 11.24 2.16 14.77
CA GLY A 52 10.19 1.29 14.23
C GLY A 52 9.49 1.82 12.98
N ARG A 53 10.07 2.84 12.31
CA ARG A 53 9.53 3.46 11.09
C ARG A 53 10.07 2.82 9.82
N TYR A 54 11.13 2.03 9.93
CA TYR A 54 11.73 1.36 8.79
C TYR A 54 10.86 0.19 8.29
N LYS A 55 10.41 0.28 7.03
CA LYS A 55 9.64 -0.78 6.37
C LYS A 55 10.61 -1.81 5.78
N PHE A 56 10.63 -3.00 6.35
CA PHE A 56 11.45 -4.12 5.88
C PHE A 56 10.83 -4.75 4.62
N GLY A 57 11.01 -4.07 3.49
CA GLY A 57 10.52 -4.54 2.20
C GLY A 57 10.57 -3.44 1.14
N LYS A 58 11.51 -3.53 0.20
CA LYS A 58 11.53 -2.69 -1.02
C LYS A 58 10.29 -2.94 -1.93
N GLU A 59 9.43 -3.90 -1.57
CA GLU A 59 8.23 -4.29 -2.33
C GLU A 59 7.06 -3.32 -2.16
N ASP A 60 6.96 -2.59 -1.03
CA ASP A 60 5.78 -1.77 -0.73
C ASP A 60 5.59 -0.60 -1.71
N GLN A 61 6.67 -0.12 -2.34
CA GLN A 61 6.60 1.00 -3.28
C GLN A 61 6.09 0.61 -4.68
N LYS A 62 5.99 -0.68 -4.99
CA LYS A 62 5.57 -1.17 -6.32
C LYS A 62 4.19 -1.80 -6.35
N LYS A 63 3.49 -1.89 -5.22
CA LYS A 63 2.17 -2.52 -5.17
C LYS A 63 1.13 -1.61 -5.82
N THR A 64 0.48 -2.15 -6.83
CA THR A 64 -0.58 -1.49 -7.58
C THR A 64 -1.94 -1.76 -6.95
N LEU A 65 -2.96 -1.01 -7.37
CA LEU A 65 -4.34 -1.31 -6.98
C LEU A 65 -4.78 -2.69 -7.47
N SER A 66 -4.30 -3.13 -8.65
CA SER A 66 -4.59 -4.49 -9.13
C SER A 66 -4.04 -5.54 -8.17
N ASP A 67 -2.79 -5.39 -7.72
CA ASP A 67 -2.18 -6.34 -6.77
C ASP A 67 -2.97 -6.41 -5.46
N LEU A 68 -3.48 -5.27 -5.00
CA LEU A 68 -4.32 -5.21 -3.80
C LEU A 68 -5.61 -5.99 -4.00
N ILE A 69 -6.29 -5.79 -5.13
CA ILE A 69 -7.56 -6.44 -5.44
C ILE A 69 -7.36 -7.95 -5.58
N ASP A 70 -6.31 -8.39 -6.27
CA ASP A 70 -5.97 -9.81 -6.39
C ASP A 70 -5.71 -10.43 -5.03
N ARG A 71 -4.94 -9.76 -4.17
CA ARG A 71 -4.68 -10.21 -2.82
C ARG A 71 -5.95 -10.26 -1.97
N TYR A 72 -6.80 -9.24 -2.09
CA TYR A 72 -8.07 -9.14 -1.38
C TYR A 72 -9.03 -10.28 -1.74
N PHE A 73 -9.03 -10.71 -3.01
CA PHE A 73 -9.78 -11.88 -3.46
C PHE A 73 -9.15 -13.19 -2.99
N SER A 74 -7.83 -13.33 -3.12
CA SER A 74 -7.12 -14.55 -2.72
C SER A 74 -7.19 -14.84 -1.23
N ASP A 75 -7.23 -13.80 -0.39
CA ASP A 75 -7.32 -13.94 1.06
C ASP A 75 -8.75 -14.22 1.56
N GLY A 76 -9.73 -14.36 0.65
CA GLY A 76 -11.12 -14.70 0.99
C GLY A 76 -11.87 -13.61 1.76
N VAL A 77 -11.37 -12.37 1.76
CA VAL A 77 -11.97 -11.28 2.57
C VAL A 77 -13.41 -11.01 2.16
N LEU A 78 -13.76 -11.24 0.89
CA LEU A 78 -15.10 -11.09 0.37
C LEU A 78 -16.10 -12.13 0.89
N ASP A 79 -15.66 -13.30 1.34
CA ASP A 79 -16.56 -14.40 1.71
C ASP A 79 -17.40 -14.08 2.96
N HIS A 80 -16.91 -13.14 3.78
CA HIS A 80 -17.62 -12.64 4.94
C HIS A 80 -18.56 -11.46 4.64
N HIS A 81 -18.63 -10.98 3.40
CA HIS A 81 -19.53 -9.89 3.04
C HIS A 81 -20.94 -10.41 2.76
N LYS A 82 -21.94 -9.57 3.06
CA LYS A 82 -23.36 -9.87 2.77
C LYS A 82 -23.65 -10.04 1.26
N SER A 83 -22.88 -9.34 0.42
CA SER A 83 -23.03 -9.34 -1.04
C SER A 83 -21.65 -9.44 -1.72
N PRO A 84 -21.01 -10.62 -1.75
CA PRO A 84 -19.66 -10.77 -2.29
C PRO A 84 -19.61 -10.50 -3.81
N LYS A 85 -20.66 -10.91 -4.54
CA LYS A 85 -20.77 -10.70 -5.99
C LYS A 85 -20.78 -9.22 -6.37
N ASP A 86 -21.54 -8.40 -5.64
CA ASP A 86 -21.61 -6.96 -5.89
C ASP A 86 -20.28 -6.28 -5.57
N ALA A 87 -19.68 -6.62 -4.42
CA ALA A 87 -18.39 -6.08 -4.01
C ALA A 87 -17.28 -6.44 -5.02
N LYS A 88 -17.27 -7.67 -5.54
CA LYS A 88 -16.36 -8.10 -6.59
C LYS A 88 -16.51 -7.25 -7.85
N ARG A 89 -17.75 -7.08 -8.34
CA ARG A 89 -18.05 -6.23 -9.51
C ARG A 89 -17.60 -4.79 -9.32
N HIS A 90 -17.78 -4.23 -8.11
CA HIS A 90 -17.34 -2.87 -7.82
C HIS A 90 -15.81 -2.76 -7.88
N LEU A 91 -15.09 -3.73 -7.31
CA LEU A 91 -13.63 -3.75 -7.31
C LEU A 91 -13.07 -3.99 -8.72
N GLU A 92 -13.70 -4.84 -9.53
CA GLU A 92 -13.32 -5.03 -10.93
C GLU A 92 -13.42 -3.74 -11.76
N TYR A 93 -14.44 -2.90 -11.51
CA TYR A 93 -14.50 -1.57 -12.12
C TYR A 93 -13.26 -0.73 -11.78
N PHE A 94 -12.90 -0.62 -10.51
CA PHE A 94 -11.72 0.15 -10.11
C PHE A 94 -10.41 -0.49 -10.57
N ARG A 95 -10.36 -1.82 -10.69
CA ARG A 95 -9.24 -2.52 -11.32
C ARG A 95 -9.06 -2.10 -12.77
N SER A 96 -10.15 -1.95 -13.52
CA SER A 96 -10.09 -1.54 -14.92
C SER A 96 -9.66 -0.07 -15.11
N SER A 97 -10.06 0.83 -14.21
CA SER A 97 -9.74 2.26 -14.33
C SER A 97 -8.44 2.67 -13.64
N LEU A 98 -8.22 2.18 -12.42
CA LEU A 98 -7.11 2.58 -11.53
C LEU A 98 -6.11 1.43 -11.26
N GLY A 99 -6.30 0.25 -11.85
CA GLY A 99 -5.51 -0.95 -11.51
C GLY A 99 -4.00 -0.80 -11.70
N SER A 100 -3.56 0.01 -12.66
CA SER A 100 -2.15 0.27 -12.95
C SER A 100 -1.48 1.27 -12.01
N TYR A 101 -2.25 2.04 -11.24
CA TYR A 101 -1.71 3.04 -10.33
C TYR A 101 -1.11 2.35 -9.11
N ALA A 102 0.08 2.82 -8.70
CA ALA A 102 0.64 2.44 -7.41
C ALA A 102 -0.25 2.98 -6.30
N LEU A 103 -0.41 2.22 -5.22
CA LEU A 103 -1.28 2.60 -4.10
C LEU A 103 -0.87 3.94 -3.47
N THR A 104 0.42 4.29 -3.53
CA THR A 104 0.97 5.57 -3.05
C THR A 104 0.49 6.79 -3.86
N TYR A 105 0.11 6.60 -5.13
CA TYR A 105 -0.40 7.67 -6.00
C TYR A 105 -1.94 7.78 -5.99
N LEU A 106 -2.63 6.94 -5.22
CA LEU A 106 -4.08 7.06 -5.03
C LEU A 106 -4.39 8.21 -4.09
N THR A 107 -4.50 9.42 -4.64
CA THR A 107 -4.87 10.61 -3.87
C THR A 107 -6.39 10.74 -3.72
N PRO A 108 -6.89 11.44 -2.68
CA PRO A 108 -8.32 11.73 -2.54
C PRO A 108 -8.90 12.46 -3.76
N GLU A 109 -8.13 13.35 -4.40
CA GLU A 109 -8.55 14.08 -5.60
C GLU A 109 -8.78 13.13 -6.79
N LEU A 110 -7.88 12.18 -7.01
CA LEU A 110 -8.03 11.16 -8.04
C LEU A 110 -9.31 10.35 -7.82
N LEU A 111 -9.56 9.94 -6.58
CA LEU A 111 -10.78 9.21 -6.21
C LEU A 111 -12.06 10.03 -6.41
N LEU A 112 -12.02 11.33 -6.11
CA LEU A 112 -13.15 12.23 -6.39
C LEU A 112 -13.41 12.37 -7.90
N SER A 113 -12.36 12.44 -8.70
CA SER A 113 -12.48 12.47 -10.16
C SER A 113 -13.10 11.18 -10.70
N GLU A 114 -12.65 10.01 -10.21
CA GLU A 114 -13.19 8.71 -10.59
C GLU A 114 -14.63 8.51 -10.13
N ARG A 115 -14.99 9.04 -8.96
CA ARG A 115 -16.38 9.06 -8.48
C ARG A 115 -17.29 9.84 -9.43
N LYS A 116 -16.86 11.00 -9.93
CA LYS A 116 -17.61 11.80 -10.90
C LYS A 116 -17.76 11.04 -12.23
N LYS A 117 -16.67 10.47 -12.76
CA LYS A 117 -16.70 9.63 -13.97
C LYS A 117 -17.66 8.46 -13.82
N LEU A 118 -17.65 7.77 -12.68
CA LEU A 118 -18.55 6.64 -12.40
C LEU A 118 -20.03 7.06 -12.41
N GLN A 119 -20.33 8.26 -11.91
CA GLN A 119 -21.68 8.83 -11.89
C GLN A 119 -22.18 9.21 -13.29
N GLU A 120 -21.29 9.76 -14.12
CA GLU A 120 -21.59 10.18 -15.50
C GLU A 120 -21.70 9.00 -16.46
N THR A 121 -20.95 7.92 -16.21
CA THR A 121 -20.98 6.71 -17.03
C THR A 121 -22.39 6.11 -17.01
N PRO A 122 -23.09 6.03 -18.15
CA PRO A 122 -24.45 5.56 -18.20
C PRO A 122 -24.53 4.08 -17.84
N THR A 123 -25.61 3.70 -17.18
CA THR A 123 -25.96 2.29 -17.00
C THR A 123 -26.38 1.66 -18.31
N TYR A 124 -26.59 0.33 -18.32
CA TYR A 124 -27.18 -0.37 -19.47
C TYR A 124 -28.51 0.25 -19.95
N ARG A 125 -29.21 0.97 -19.07
CA ARG A 125 -30.46 1.68 -19.38
C ARG A 125 -30.27 3.09 -19.96
N GLY A 126 -29.02 3.52 -20.21
CA GLY A 126 -28.70 4.85 -20.72
C GLY A 126 -28.77 5.98 -19.68
N GLU A 127 -29.19 5.68 -18.45
CA GLU A 127 -29.34 6.68 -17.38
C GLU A 127 -28.07 6.85 -16.55
N LYS A 128 -27.89 8.05 -15.98
CA LYS A 128 -26.86 8.34 -14.97
C LYS A 128 -27.00 7.40 -13.78
N ARG A 129 -25.88 6.96 -13.20
CA ARG A 129 -25.93 6.09 -12.03
C ARG A 129 -26.50 6.83 -10.82
N ASN A 130 -27.38 6.15 -10.08
CA ASN A 130 -27.91 6.65 -8.82
C ASN A 130 -26.75 6.93 -7.83
N PRO A 131 -26.74 8.08 -7.14
CA PRO A 131 -25.74 8.41 -6.12
C PRO A 131 -25.57 7.32 -5.05
N ALA A 132 -26.64 6.63 -4.66
CA ALA A 132 -26.57 5.52 -3.71
C ALA A 132 -25.75 4.35 -4.25
N THR A 133 -25.84 4.05 -5.55
CA THR A 133 -25.03 3.03 -6.21
C THR A 133 -23.57 3.43 -6.25
N VAL A 134 -23.27 4.69 -6.62
CA VAL A 134 -21.90 5.23 -6.62
C VAL A 134 -21.27 5.12 -5.22
N ASN A 135 -22.03 5.44 -4.17
CA ASN A 135 -21.56 5.28 -2.79
C ASN A 135 -21.21 3.82 -2.46
N ARG A 136 -21.99 2.83 -2.92
CA ARG A 136 -21.68 1.41 -2.71
C ARG A 136 -20.38 0.99 -3.38
N TYR A 137 -20.08 1.50 -4.58
CA TYR A 137 -18.79 1.29 -5.24
C TYR A 137 -17.64 1.86 -4.39
N MET A 138 -17.77 3.11 -3.95
CA MET A 138 -16.77 3.76 -3.09
C MET A 138 -16.59 3.03 -1.75
N SER A 139 -17.67 2.48 -1.18
CA SER A 139 -17.60 1.67 0.04
C SER A 139 -16.81 0.37 -0.17
N SER A 140 -16.99 -0.33 -1.29
CA SER A 140 -16.22 -1.53 -1.62
C SER A 140 -14.73 -1.20 -1.78
N LEU A 141 -14.39 -0.11 -2.48
CA LEU A 141 -13.00 0.34 -2.63
C LEU A 141 -12.38 0.73 -1.28
N SER A 142 -13.10 1.48 -0.45
CA SER A 142 -12.65 1.87 0.88
C SER A 142 -12.36 0.65 1.77
N GLY A 143 -13.16 -0.41 1.67
CA GLY A 143 -12.92 -1.68 2.36
C GLY A 143 -11.60 -2.34 1.94
N ALA A 144 -11.30 -2.38 0.64
CA ALA A 144 -10.03 -2.91 0.13
C ALA A 144 -8.82 -2.06 0.56
N LEU A 145 -8.92 -0.73 0.52
CA LEU A 145 -7.84 0.16 0.98
C LEU A 145 -7.64 0.08 2.50
N CYS A 146 -8.71 -0.12 3.26
CA CYS A 146 -8.61 -0.37 4.70
C CYS A 146 -7.88 -1.68 4.99
N TYR A 147 -8.11 -2.73 4.20
CA TYR A 147 -7.36 -3.98 4.26
C TYR A 147 -5.87 -3.78 3.94
N ALA A 148 -5.57 -3.00 2.90
CA ALA A 148 -4.20 -2.63 2.54
C ALA A 148 -3.46 -1.93 3.68
N CYS A 149 -4.15 -1.03 4.40
CA CYS A 149 -3.59 -0.28 5.52
C CYS A 149 -3.42 -1.16 6.77
N ARG A 150 -4.47 -1.88 7.20
CA ARG A 150 -4.50 -2.57 8.50
C ARG A 150 -3.81 -3.93 8.50
N ASN A 151 -4.06 -4.72 7.46
CA ASN A 151 -3.62 -6.11 7.41
C ASN A 151 -2.28 -6.23 6.69
N LEU A 152 -2.15 -5.58 5.53
CA LEU A 152 -0.97 -5.69 4.68
C LEU A 152 0.09 -4.63 4.99
N ARG A 153 -0.31 -3.47 5.53
CA ARG A 153 0.54 -2.29 5.78
C ARG A 153 1.25 -1.74 4.53
N TRP A 154 0.66 -1.96 3.35
CA TRP A 154 1.19 -1.45 2.08
C TRP A 154 1.07 0.08 1.96
N ILE A 155 0.04 0.65 2.59
CA ILE A 155 -0.17 2.10 2.69
C ILE A 155 -0.31 2.50 4.15
N ASP A 156 0.17 3.70 4.48
CA ASP A 156 0.08 4.24 5.84
C ASP A 156 -1.33 4.71 6.16
N GLU A 157 -2.01 5.32 5.19
CA GLU A 157 -3.35 5.88 5.36
C GLU A 157 -4.26 5.51 4.18
N ASN A 158 -5.56 5.39 4.47
CA ASN A 158 -6.57 5.15 3.45
C ASN A 158 -7.02 6.48 2.83
N PRO A 159 -6.78 6.73 1.52
CA PRO A 159 -7.17 7.97 0.85
C PRO A 159 -8.71 8.16 0.74
N CYS A 160 -9.50 7.11 0.95
CA CYS A 160 -10.96 7.21 1.06
C CYS A 160 -11.44 7.65 2.46
N SER A 161 -10.58 7.65 3.48
CA SER A 161 -10.95 8.07 4.83
C SER A 161 -10.96 9.59 4.89
N ASN A 162 -12.15 10.16 4.95
CA ASN A 162 -12.30 11.58 5.22
C ASN A 162 -11.67 11.88 6.60
N HIS A 163 -10.76 12.86 6.70
CA HIS A 163 -10.02 13.23 7.92
C HIS A 163 -10.89 13.62 9.15
N LYS A 164 -12.22 13.43 9.09
CA LYS A 164 -13.18 13.68 10.17
C LYS A 164 -13.60 12.44 10.96
N THR A 165 -13.33 11.23 10.47
CA THR A 165 -13.61 10.01 11.22
C THR A 165 -12.38 9.58 11.99
N LYS A 166 -12.56 9.32 13.30
CA LYS A 166 -11.53 8.86 14.25
C LYS A 166 -10.50 7.94 13.57
N PRO A 167 -9.20 8.03 13.93
CA PRO A 167 -8.17 7.14 13.40
C PRO A 167 -8.69 5.71 13.49
N CYS A 168 -8.51 4.97 12.40
CA CYS A 168 -8.95 3.58 12.25
C CYS A 168 -8.47 2.74 13.44
N SER A 169 -9.27 2.68 14.50
CA SER A 169 -8.84 2.10 15.77
C SER A 169 -8.77 0.58 15.63
N PHE A 170 -7.61 0.05 16.01
CA PHE A 170 -7.34 -1.37 16.09
C PHE A 170 -8.20 -1.96 17.23
N HIS A 171 -9.36 -2.55 16.91
CA HIS A 171 -9.98 -3.51 17.80
C HIS A 171 -9.23 -4.83 17.66
N GLY A 172 -8.16 -4.96 18.44
CA GLY A 172 -7.51 -6.25 18.64
C GLY A 172 -8.56 -7.26 19.06
N ARG A 173 -8.63 -8.40 18.37
CA ARG A 173 -9.41 -9.55 18.84
C ARG A 173 -8.85 -9.89 20.22
N LYS A 174 -9.66 -9.70 21.26
CA LYS A 174 -9.42 -10.32 22.56
C LYS A 174 -9.43 -11.83 22.29
N THR A 175 -8.26 -12.44 22.31
CA THR A 175 -8.16 -13.86 22.62
C THR A 175 -8.36 -13.92 24.13
N GLU A 176 -9.54 -14.36 24.54
CA GLU A 176 -9.82 -14.68 25.94
C GLU A 176 -9.17 -16.04 26.27
N PRO A 177 -8.71 -16.22 27.52
CA PRO A 177 -7.93 -17.37 27.98
C PRO A 177 -8.73 -18.67 28.07
#